data_AF-A0A938VAS7-F1
#
_entry.id   AF-A0A938VAS7-F1
#
_cell.length_a   1.000
_cell.length_b   1.000
_cell.length_c   1.000
_cell.angle_alpha   90.00
_cell.angle_beta   90.00
_cell.angle_gamma   90.00
#
_symmetry.space_group_name_H-M   'P 1'
#
loop_
_entity.id
_entity.type
_entity.pdbx_description
1 polymer ?
#
loop_
_entity_poly.entity_id
_entity_poly.type
_entity_poly.pdbx_seq_one_letter_code
_entity_poly.pdbx_strand_id
1 'polypeptide(L)'
;MIELTPVKLFRILLGILFVTLFVAIFRLQVVQGKYYQQIAESNFVRLRRLTATRGEIYDHKYRPIVTNIPSHNLYLTSGKIKNLPALAALLNRYFEIPESDLRSMVEQNRFRTYEEILVSDNIPYEMVLAISEGLNYFPELNFRIGSTRHYHYPNHFTGYVGRINESEYQNYRNEGYSLNSHIGKTGLERYYEVLLSGKDGREIVQVDAQGRSLNLFRLEKMIPPVNGLNMVLTI
;
A
#
# COMPACT_ATOMS: atom_id res chain seq x y z
N MET A 1 -23.19 33.88 61.23
CA MET A 1 -21.80 33.41 61.18
C MET A 1 -21.85 31.92 60.91
N ILE A 2 -21.53 31.46 59.69
CA ILE A 2 -21.65 30.03 59.34
C ILE A 2 -20.41 29.34 59.91
N GLU A 3 -20.56 28.56 60.98
CA GLU A 3 -19.46 27.74 61.48
C GLU A 3 -19.13 26.64 60.46
N LEU A 4 -18.00 26.82 59.77
CA LEU A 4 -17.44 25.78 58.92
C LEU A 4 -16.79 24.73 59.81
N THR A 5 -17.51 23.65 60.09
CA THR A 5 -16.90 22.45 60.65
C THR A 5 -15.86 21.90 59.67
N PRO A 6 -14.77 21.28 60.15
CA PRO A 6 -13.71 20.73 59.30
C PRO A 6 -14.25 19.82 58.18
N VAL A 7 -15.34 19.11 58.48
CA VAL A 7 -16.05 18.23 57.54
C VAL A 7 -16.73 19.00 56.41
N LYS A 8 -17.35 20.17 56.68
CA LYS A 8 -17.96 21.00 55.64
C LYS A 8 -16.90 21.62 54.72
N LEU A 9 -15.78 22.07 55.29
CA LEU A 9 -14.66 22.60 54.53
C LEU A 9 -14.08 21.53 53.57
N PHE A 10 -13.86 20.31 54.07
CA PHE A 10 -13.39 19.18 53.27
C PHE A 10 -14.35 18.85 52.11
N ARG A 11 -15.67 18.83 52.35
CA ARG A 11 -16.68 18.59 51.31
C ARG A 11 -16.66 19.66 50.22
N ILE A 12 -16.48 20.93 50.59
CA ILE A 12 -16.38 22.04 49.62
C ILE A 12 -15.13 21.89 48.76
N LEU A 13 -13.97 21.60 49.38
CA LEU A 13 -12.70 21.37 48.67
C LEU A 13 -12.80 20.18 47.71
N LEU A 14 -13.40 19.08 48.16
CA LEU A 14 -13.65 17.90 47.33
C LEU A 14 -14.60 18.24 46.16
N GLY A 15 -15.65 19.01 46.40
CA GLY A 15 -16.58 19.46 45.37
C GLY A 15 -15.88 20.30 44.29
N ILE A 16 -15.03 21.24 44.70
CA ILE A 16 -14.22 22.06 43.77
C ILE A 16 -13.29 21.18 42.94
N LEU A 17 -12.64 20.17 43.54
CA LEU A 17 -11.79 19.23 42.83
C LEU A 17 -12.58 18.46 41.74
N PHE A 18 -13.76 17.93 42.09
CA PHE A 18 -14.60 17.21 41.12
C PHE A 18 -15.10 18.10 39.99
N VAL A 19 -15.47 19.36 40.28
CA VAL A 19 -15.86 20.32 39.24
C VAL A 19 -14.69 20.61 38.30
N THR A 20 -13.48 20.79 38.83
CA THR A 20 -12.27 21.00 38.02
C THR A 20 -11.98 19.81 37.11
N LEU A 21 -12.05 18.58 37.64
CA LEU A 21 -11.90 17.35 36.86
C LEU A 21 -12.99 17.19 35.81
N PHE A 22 -14.24 17.53 36.14
CA PHE A 22 -15.36 17.45 35.22
C PHE A 22 -15.16 18.40 34.04
N VAL A 23 -14.76 19.66 34.28
CA VAL A 23 -14.45 20.63 33.23
C VAL A 23 -13.29 20.14 32.37
N ALA A 24 -12.25 19.55 32.96
CA ALA A 24 -11.12 18.99 32.23
C ALA A 24 -11.54 17.83 31.30
N ILE A 25 -12.35 16.89 31.80
CA ILE A 25 -12.86 15.76 31.02
C ILE A 25 -13.81 16.26 29.93
N PHE A 26 -14.72 17.17 30.25
CA PHE A 26 -15.66 17.75 29.29
C PHE A 26 -14.93 18.46 28.15
N ARG A 27 -13.88 19.23 28.46
CA ARG A 27 -13.01 19.83 27.45
C ARG A 27 -12.36 18.77 26.56
N LEU A 28 -11.82 17.71 27.15
CA LEU A 28 -11.10 16.67 26.39
C LEU A 28 -12.05 15.84 25.50
N GLN A 29 -13.24 15.49 26.01
CA GLN A 29 -14.22 14.66 25.32
C GLN A 29 -15.13 15.41 24.35
N VAL A 30 -15.58 16.63 24.68
CA VAL A 30 -16.58 17.36 23.88
C VAL A 30 -15.94 18.42 23.00
N VAL A 31 -15.07 19.27 23.58
CA VAL A 31 -14.41 20.35 22.82
C VAL A 31 -13.33 19.79 21.90
N GLN A 32 -12.51 18.88 22.41
CA GLN A 32 -11.38 18.30 21.68
C GLN A 32 -11.62 16.85 21.23
N GLY A 33 -12.79 16.27 21.49
CA GLY A 33 -13.07 14.86 21.20
C GLY A 33 -12.85 14.48 19.75
N LYS A 34 -13.41 15.26 18.81
CA LYS A 34 -13.23 15.03 17.37
C LYS A 34 -11.75 15.09 16.95
N TYR A 35 -10.98 15.99 17.54
CA TYR A 35 -9.56 16.16 17.25
C TYR A 35 -8.74 14.95 17.75
N TYR A 36 -8.93 14.53 19.00
CA TYR A 36 -8.25 13.37 19.56
C TYR A 36 -8.70 12.05 18.93
N GLN A 37 -9.97 11.96 18.51
CA GLN A 37 -10.47 10.82 17.75
C GLN A 37 -9.77 10.70 16.39
N GLN A 38 -9.58 11.81 15.66
CA GLN A 38 -8.84 11.79 14.39
C GLN A 38 -7.36 11.42 14.57
N ILE A 39 -6.71 11.90 15.64
CA ILE A 39 -5.33 11.51 15.96
C ILE A 39 -5.27 10.02 16.27
N ALA A 40 -6.17 9.51 17.10
CA ALA A 40 -6.25 8.08 17.41
C ALA A 40 -6.48 7.27 16.13
N GLU A 41 -7.41 7.68 15.27
CA GLU A 41 -7.67 7.05 13.97
C GLU A 41 -6.43 7.02 13.08
N SER A 42 -5.70 8.14 12.96
CA SER A 42 -4.48 8.18 12.15
C SER A 42 -3.40 7.19 12.64
N ASN A 43 -3.42 6.81 13.92
CA ASN A 43 -2.46 5.86 14.47
C ASN A 43 -2.72 4.43 13.96
N PHE A 44 -3.98 4.04 13.76
CA PHE A 44 -4.36 2.67 13.38
C PHE A 44 -4.95 2.56 11.96
N VAL A 45 -5.12 3.65 11.22
CA VAL A 45 -5.67 3.64 9.86
C VAL A 45 -4.58 3.75 8.81
N ARG A 46 -4.64 2.93 7.76
CA ARG A 46 -3.72 2.97 6.62
C ARG A 46 -4.49 2.97 5.30
N LEU A 47 -3.98 3.72 4.33
CA LEU A 47 -4.46 3.69 2.94
C LEU A 47 -3.77 2.54 2.22
N ARG A 48 -4.56 1.62 1.68
CA ARG A 48 -4.07 0.53 0.83
C ARG A 48 -4.55 0.79 -0.60
N ARG A 49 -3.63 0.69 -1.55
CA ARG A 49 -3.92 0.79 -2.98
C ARG A 49 -4.49 -0.53 -3.48
N LEU A 50 -5.54 -0.45 -4.28
CA LEU A 50 -6.12 -1.58 -4.99
C LEU A 50 -5.75 -1.45 -6.46
N THR A 51 -4.89 -2.34 -6.95
CA THR A 51 -4.41 -2.28 -8.34
C THR A 51 -5.54 -2.63 -9.30
N ALA A 52 -5.74 -1.80 -10.33
CA ALA A 52 -6.65 -2.14 -11.44
C ALA A 52 -6.03 -3.21 -12.35
N THR A 53 -6.88 -4.05 -12.96
CA THR A 53 -6.39 -4.94 -14.02
C THR A 53 -6.31 -4.17 -15.33
N ARG A 54 -5.25 -4.44 -16.08
CA ARG A 54 -4.98 -3.82 -17.37
C ARG A 54 -5.92 -4.37 -18.43
N GLY A 55 -6.31 -3.58 -19.43
CA GLY A 55 -7.14 -4.05 -20.55
C GLY A 55 -6.40 -5.08 -21.41
N GLU A 56 -7.08 -6.14 -21.85
CA GLU A 56 -6.52 -7.16 -22.74
C GLU A 56 -6.57 -6.73 -24.20
N ILE A 57 -5.68 -7.28 -25.04
CA ILE A 57 -5.58 -6.95 -26.46
C ILE A 57 -5.91 -8.19 -27.28
N TYR A 58 -6.83 -8.03 -28.22
CA TYR A 58 -7.31 -9.07 -29.12
C TYR A 58 -7.16 -8.66 -30.58
N ASP A 59 -7.16 -9.64 -31.47
CA ASP A 59 -7.26 -9.42 -32.92
C ASP A 59 -8.73 -9.26 -33.38
N HIS A 60 -8.96 -9.01 -34.67
CA HIS A 60 -10.31 -8.81 -35.23
C HIS A 60 -11.24 -10.03 -35.07
N LYS A 61 -10.69 -11.21 -34.81
CA LYS A 61 -11.43 -12.46 -34.56
C LYS A 61 -11.55 -12.77 -33.06
N TYR A 62 -11.25 -11.80 -32.19
CA TYR A 62 -11.24 -11.95 -30.73
C TYR A 62 -10.24 -13.00 -30.22
N ARG A 63 -9.19 -13.32 -30.98
CA ARG A 63 -8.10 -14.17 -30.49
C ARG A 63 -7.18 -13.34 -29.59
N PRO A 64 -6.80 -13.84 -28.40
CA PRO A 64 -5.98 -13.09 -27.46
C PRO A 64 -4.57 -12.89 -28.03
N ILE A 65 -4.09 -11.64 -28.00
CA ILE A 65 -2.71 -11.26 -28.33
C ILE A 65 -1.95 -10.97 -27.04
N VAL A 66 -2.56 -10.20 -26.14
CA VAL A 66 -2.00 -9.86 -24.83
C VAL A 66 -3.07 -10.06 -23.76
N THR A 67 -2.78 -10.93 -22.81
CA THR A 67 -3.66 -11.28 -21.69
C THR A 67 -2.99 -11.00 -20.36
N ASN A 68 -3.78 -11.10 -19.29
CA ASN A 68 -3.31 -10.95 -17.92
C ASN A 68 -3.28 -12.30 -17.24
N ILE A 69 -2.14 -12.66 -16.63
CA ILE A 69 -2.01 -13.88 -15.84
C ILE A 69 -1.72 -13.53 -14.38
N PRO A 70 -2.23 -14.30 -13.40
CA PRO A 70 -1.87 -14.12 -12.00
C PRO A 70 -0.37 -14.19 -11.78
N SER A 71 0.16 -13.34 -10.92
CA SER A 71 1.58 -13.30 -10.56
C SER A 71 1.76 -13.27 -9.05
N HIS A 72 2.86 -13.83 -8.54
CA HIS A 72 3.27 -13.62 -7.16
C HIS A 72 4.32 -12.51 -7.10
N ASN A 73 4.07 -11.51 -6.26
CA ASN A 73 4.91 -10.34 -6.14
C ASN A 73 5.36 -10.20 -4.69
N LEU A 74 6.65 -9.91 -4.47
CA LEU A 74 7.23 -9.68 -3.16
C LEU A 74 7.25 -8.18 -2.86
N TYR A 75 6.67 -7.80 -1.72
CA TYR A 75 6.66 -6.45 -1.21
C TYR A 75 7.46 -6.32 0.09
N LEU A 76 8.09 -5.17 0.26
CA LEU A 76 8.85 -4.78 1.45
C LEU A 76 8.21 -3.57 2.12
N THR A 77 8.00 -3.62 3.43
CA THR A 77 7.60 -2.47 4.24
C THR A 77 8.79 -1.97 5.07
N SER A 78 9.35 -0.83 4.71
CA SER A 78 10.61 -0.34 5.33
C SER A 78 10.51 -0.09 6.84
N GLY A 79 9.34 0.32 7.33
CA GLY A 79 9.07 0.58 8.74
C GLY A 79 9.00 -0.65 9.63
N LYS A 80 8.98 -1.85 9.04
CA LYS A 80 9.00 -3.12 9.77
C LYS A 80 10.39 -3.77 9.79
N ILE A 81 11.37 -3.18 9.10
CA ILE A 81 12.73 -3.73 9.01
C ILE A 81 13.35 -3.73 10.41
N LYS A 82 13.73 -4.91 10.89
CA LYS A 82 14.44 -5.07 12.17
C LYS A 82 15.94 -5.27 11.96
N ASN A 83 16.31 -6.04 10.94
CA ASN A 83 17.70 -6.40 10.68
C ASN A 83 17.99 -6.30 9.18
N LEU A 84 18.50 -5.13 8.78
CA LEU A 84 18.79 -4.82 7.38
C LEU A 84 19.86 -5.75 6.77
N PRO A 85 21.00 -6.07 7.44
CA PRO A 85 21.97 -7.02 6.91
C PRO A 85 21.40 -8.42 6.64
N ALA A 86 20.58 -8.96 7.56
CA ALA A 86 19.96 -10.27 7.37
C ALA A 86 18.97 -10.27 6.20
N LEU A 87 18.17 -9.21 6.08
CA LEU A 87 17.25 -9.01 4.97
C LEU A 87 18.00 -8.92 3.64
N ALA A 88 19.09 -8.15 3.59
CA ALA A 88 19.94 -8.01 2.41
C ALA A 88 20.54 -9.36 1.98
N ALA A 89 21.01 -10.16 2.93
CA ALA A 89 21.56 -11.49 2.63
C ALA A 89 20.50 -12.44 2.02
N LEU A 90 19.25 -12.36 2.49
CA LEU A 90 18.14 -13.13 1.90
C LEU A 90 17.82 -12.64 0.49
N LEU A 91 17.63 -11.34 0.32
CA LEU A 91 17.25 -10.77 -0.98
C LEU A 91 18.36 -10.97 -2.03
N ASN A 92 19.62 -10.89 -1.64
CA ASN A 92 20.74 -11.19 -2.53
C ASN A 92 20.76 -12.66 -2.93
N ARG A 93 20.45 -13.59 -2.02
CA ARG A 93 20.44 -15.03 -2.31
C ARG A 93 19.37 -15.43 -3.32
N TYR A 94 18.17 -14.87 -3.23
CA TYR A 94 17.02 -15.31 -4.04
C TYR A 94 16.74 -14.41 -5.24
N PHE A 95 17.06 -13.11 -5.15
CA PHE A 95 16.71 -12.11 -6.16
C PHE A 95 17.93 -11.34 -6.70
N GLU A 96 19.14 -11.69 -6.26
CA GLU A 96 20.39 -11.02 -6.67
C GLU A 96 20.40 -9.52 -6.35
N ILE A 97 19.66 -9.10 -5.32
CA ILE A 97 19.58 -7.70 -4.87
C ILE A 97 20.67 -7.46 -3.82
N PRO A 98 21.71 -6.65 -4.12
CA PRO A 98 22.77 -6.36 -3.17
C PRO A 98 22.29 -5.40 -2.07
N GLU A 99 23.02 -5.36 -0.96
CA GLU A 99 22.70 -4.50 0.18
C GLU A 99 22.66 -3.01 -0.19
N SER A 100 23.51 -2.56 -1.12
CA SER A 100 23.53 -1.18 -1.64
C SER A 100 22.19 -0.76 -2.25
N ASP A 101 21.57 -1.67 -2.99
CA ASP A 101 20.34 -1.41 -3.73
C ASP A 101 19.16 -1.42 -2.77
N LEU A 102 19.13 -2.38 -1.84
CA LEU A 102 18.16 -2.39 -0.76
C LEU A 102 18.22 -1.11 0.08
N ARG A 103 19.43 -0.66 0.45
CA ARG A 103 19.62 0.61 1.17
C ARG A 103 19.07 1.77 0.37
N SER A 104 19.37 1.83 -0.92
CA SER A 104 18.87 2.89 -1.81
C SER A 104 17.33 2.87 -1.89
N MET A 105 16.71 1.70 -2.02
CA MET A 105 15.25 1.54 -2.03
C MET A 105 14.61 2.03 -0.71
N VAL A 106 15.22 1.68 0.43
CA VAL A 106 14.75 2.12 1.76
C VAL A 106 14.88 3.64 1.91
N GLU A 107 16.02 4.20 1.52
CA GLU A 107 16.29 5.64 1.61
C GLU A 107 15.38 6.49 0.73
N GLN A 108 15.09 6.03 -0.49
CA GLN A 108 14.14 6.70 -1.40
C GLN A 108 12.72 6.73 -0.81
N ASN A 109 12.36 5.75 0.01
CA ASN A 109 11.04 5.60 0.62
C ASN A 109 11.02 5.97 2.11
N ARG A 110 12.04 6.69 2.62
CA ARG A 110 12.16 7.01 4.06
C ARG A 110 10.97 7.77 4.64
N PHE A 111 10.29 8.59 3.82
CA PHE A 111 9.10 9.35 4.21
C PHE A 111 7.79 8.57 4.06
N ARG A 112 7.84 7.38 3.45
CA ARG A 112 6.71 6.49 3.16
C ARG A 112 6.94 5.14 3.81
N THR A 113 7.34 5.18 5.08
CA THR A 113 7.89 4.04 5.83
C THR A 113 6.92 2.85 5.93
N TYR A 114 5.62 3.08 5.78
CA TYR A 114 4.59 2.04 5.84
C TYR A 114 3.91 1.77 4.49
N GLU A 115 4.37 2.39 3.40
CA GLU A 115 3.96 1.98 2.06
C GLU A 115 4.78 0.75 1.64
N GLU A 116 4.10 -0.19 1.00
CA GLU A 116 4.73 -1.39 0.46
C GLU A 116 5.56 -1.02 -0.78
N ILE A 117 6.81 -1.47 -0.82
CA ILE A 117 7.72 -1.29 -1.94
C ILE A 117 7.78 -2.61 -2.70
N LEU A 118 7.49 -2.60 -4.00
CA LEU A 118 7.64 -3.79 -4.83
C LEU A 118 9.14 -4.12 -4.95
N VAL A 119 9.53 -5.30 -4.47
CA VAL A 119 10.92 -5.78 -4.52
C VAL A 119 11.14 -6.58 -5.80
N SER A 120 10.26 -7.55 -6.05
CA SER A 120 10.32 -8.43 -7.21
C SER A 120 8.89 -8.83 -7.60
N ASP A 121 8.62 -8.88 -8.90
CA ASP A 121 7.36 -9.27 -9.51
C ASP A 121 7.50 -10.57 -10.31
N ASN A 122 6.36 -11.25 -10.52
CA ASN A 122 6.30 -12.48 -11.30
C ASN A 122 7.23 -13.60 -10.81
N ILE A 123 7.21 -13.83 -9.51
CA ILE A 123 8.06 -14.81 -8.83
C ILE A 123 7.51 -16.23 -9.07
N PRO A 124 8.34 -17.20 -9.50
CA PRO A 124 7.95 -18.59 -9.66
C PRO A 124 7.37 -19.16 -8.36
N TYR A 125 6.33 -19.98 -8.47
CA TYR A 125 5.62 -20.50 -7.31
C TYR A 125 6.53 -21.33 -6.39
N GLU A 126 7.48 -22.07 -6.96
CA GLU A 126 8.48 -22.87 -6.23
C GLU A 126 9.37 -21.99 -5.35
N MET A 127 9.76 -20.82 -5.86
CA MET A 127 10.55 -19.84 -5.11
C MET A 127 9.71 -19.18 -4.02
N VAL A 128 8.43 -18.90 -4.28
CA VAL A 128 7.50 -18.39 -3.26
C VAL A 128 7.42 -19.37 -2.09
N LEU A 129 7.27 -20.68 -2.38
CA LEU A 129 7.24 -21.71 -1.34
C LEU A 129 8.53 -21.74 -0.52
N ALA A 130 9.69 -21.76 -1.18
CA ALA A 130 11.00 -21.79 -0.53
C ALA A 130 11.22 -20.58 0.40
N ILE A 131 10.80 -19.38 -0.01
CA ILE A 131 10.94 -18.16 0.80
C ILE A 131 9.89 -18.12 1.92
N SER A 132 8.69 -18.67 1.67
CA SER A 132 7.58 -18.62 2.63
C SER A 132 7.88 -19.35 3.94
N GLU A 133 8.72 -20.38 3.92
CA GLU A 133 9.20 -21.07 5.13
C GLU A 133 9.93 -20.12 6.10
N GLY A 134 10.68 -19.16 5.55
CA GLY A 134 11.47 -18.20 6.32
C GLY A 134 10.75 -16.89 6.66
N LEU A 135 9.57 -16.63 6.08
CA LEU A 135 8.91 -15.32 6.19
C LEU A 135 8.56 -14.90 7.62
N ASN A 136 8.37 -15.86 8.54
CA ASN A 136 8.14 -15.55 9.96
C ASN A 136 9.29 -14.75 10.59
N TYR A 137 10.52 -14.86 10.07
CA TYR A 137 11.68 -14.11 10.53
C TYR A 137 11.80 -12.73 9.87
N PHE A 138 11.06 -12.46 8.80
CA PHE A 138 11.10 -11.23 8.02
C PHE A 138 9.69 -10.59 7.94
N PRO A 139 9.15 -10.07 9.06
CA PRO A 139 7.82 -9.45 9.10
C PRO A 139 7.66 -8.23 8.18
N GLU A 140 8.75 -7.68 7.67
CA GLU A 140 8.80 -6.64 6.64
C GLU A 140 8.48 -7.12 5.22
N LEU A 141 8.57 -8.43 4.96
CA LEU A 141 8.33 -9.03 3.65
C LEU A 141 6.92 -9.63 3.58
N ASN A 142 6.25 -9.44 2.44
CA ASN A 142 4.94 -10.03 2.20
C ASN A 142 4.75 -10.37 0.72
N PHE A 143 4.22 -11.56 0.44
CA PHE A 143 3.79 -11.93 -0.91
C PHE A 143 2.36 -11.45 -1.16
N ARG A 144 2.13 -10.90 -2.34
CA ARG A 144 0.78 -10.60 -2.83
C ARG A 144 0.57 -11.20 -4.20
N ILE A 145 -0.67 -11.59 -4.45
CA ILE A 145 -1.12 -11.97 -5.78
C ILE A 145 -1.36 -10.66 -6.54
N GLY A 146 -0.72 -10.55 -7.70
CA GLY A 146 -0.93 -9.49 -8.68
C GLY A 146 -1.27 -10.09 -10.03
N SER A 147 -1.04 -9.29 -11.07
CA SER A 147 -1.19 -9.71 -12.45
C SER A 147 0.01 -9.25 -13.24
N THR A 148 0.50 -10.10 -14.14
CA THR A 148 1.51 -9.76 -15.14
C THR A 148 0.97 -9.96 -16.55
N ARG A 149 1.62 -9.36 -17.54
CA ARG A 149 1.25 -9.50 -18.94
C ARG A 149 1.76 -10.81 -19.51
N HIS A 150 0.89 -11.53 -20.22
CA HIS A 150 1.25 -12.64 -21.07
C HIS A 150 1.08 -12.25 -22.53
N TYR A 151 2.17 -12.29 -23.30
CA TYR A 151 2.18 -11.99 -24.72
C TYR A 151 2.19 -13.30 -25.51
N HIS A 152 1.09 -13.60 -26.22
CA HIS A 152 1.02 -14.80 -27.06
C HIS A 152 1.95 -14.70 -28.27
N TYR A 153 2.17 -13.47 -28.76
CA TYR A 153 3.03 -13.17 -29.90
C TYR A 153 3.90 -11.94 -29.60
N PRO A 154 5.00 -12.09 -28.83
CA PRO A 154 5.83 -10.95 -28.43
C PRO A 154 6.50 -10.30 -29.65
N ASN A 155 6.19 -9.03 -29.90
CA ASN A 155 6.77 -8.27 -31.00
C ASN A 155 6.81 -6.77 -30.67
N HIS A 156 7.52 -6.00 -31.50
CA HIS A 156 7.65 -4.55 -31.31
C HIS A 156 6.33 -3.78 -31.50
N PHE A 157 5.39 -4.33 -32.26
CA PHE A 157 4.10 -3.71 -32.50
C PHE A 157 3.23 -3.74 -31.23
N THR A 158 3.10 -4.89 -30.56
CA THR A 158 2.43 -4.97 -29.25
C THR A 158 3.19 -4.16 -28.21
N GLY A 159 4.52 -4.22 -28.25
CA GLY A 159 5.38 -3.65 -27.23
C GLY A 159 5.34 -4.46 -25.94
N TYR A 160 5.77 -3.83 -24.85
CA TYR A 160 5.80 -4.46 -23.53
C TYR A 160 5.56 -3.44 -22.41
N VAL A 161 5.20 -3.95 -21.23
CA VAL A 161 5.10 -3.20 -19.98
C VAL A 161 6.36 -3.38 -19.15
N GLY A 162 6.70 -2.39 -18.33
CA GLY A 162 7.80 -2.48 -17.38
C GLY A 162 7.57 -1.58 -16.19
N ARG A 163 8.30 -1.84 -15.10
CA ARG A 163 8.24 -1.02 -13.89
C ARG A 163 8.55 0.45 -14.22
N ILE A 164 7.79 1.34 -13.62
CA ILE A 164 8.04 2.77 -13.73
C ILE A 164 9.38 3.12 -13.08
N ASN A 165 10.18 3.94 -13.75
CA ASN A 165 11.39 4.50 -13.16
C ASN A 165 11.11 5.89 -12.57
N GLU A 166 12.07 6.46 -11.85
CA GLU A 166 11.89 7.74 -11.15
C GLU A 166 11.58 8.90 -12.11
N SER A 167 12.20 8.95 -13.28
CA SER A 167 11.97 10.03 -14.25
C SER A 167 10.59 9.94 -14.92
N GLU A 168 10.13 8.73 -15.23
CA GLU A 168 8.78 8.47 -15.73
C GLU A 168 7.72 8.76 -14.67
N TYR A 169 7.99 8.40 -13.41
CA TYR A 169 7.07 8.66 -12.31
C TYR A 169 6.74 10.15 -12.16
N GLN A 170 7.70 11.05 -12.40
CA GLN A 170 7.42 12.48 -12.34
C GLN A 170 6.37 12.93 -13.36
N ASN A 171 6.26 12.26 -14.51
CA ASN A 171 5.25 12.56 -15.53
C ASN A 171 3.89 11.94 -15.16
N TYR A 172 3.89 10.71 -14.65
CA TYR A 172 2.67 9.94 -14.40
C TYR A 172 2.08 10.08 -12.99
N ARG A 173 2.79 10.70 -12.04
CA ARG A 173 2.33 10.82 -10.63
C ARG A 173 0.97 11.50 -10.49
N ASN A 174 0.65 12.44 -11.39
CA ASN A 174 -0.62 13.18 -11.37
C ASN A 174 -1.78 12.35 -11.95
N GLU A 175 -1.47 11.25 -12.65
CA GLU A 175 -2.44 10.33 -13.25
C GLU A 175 -2.77 9.14 -12.34
N GLY A 176 -2.17 9.08 -11.14
CA GLY A 176 -2.47 8.07 -10.13
C GLY A 176 -1.45 6.92 -10.06
N TYR A 177 -0.42 6.92 -10.90
CA TYR A 177 0.65 5.91 -10.84
C TYR A 177 1.48 6.04 -9.56
N SER A 178 2.08 4.92 -9.14
CA SER A 178 3.03 4.83 -8.02
C SER A 178 4.37 4.31 -8.51
N LEU A 179 5.41 4.39 -7.68
CA LEU A 179 6.72 3.77 -7.93
C LEU A 179 6.69 2.23 -8.06
N ASN A 180 5.57 1.61 -7.70
CA ASN A 180 5.34 0.17 -7.90
C ASN A 180 4.58 -0.15 -9.18
N SER A 181 4.11 0.87 -9.90
CA SER A 181 3.27 0.67 -11.09
C SER A 181 4.11 0.21 -12.28
N HIS A 182 3.48 -0.59 -13.13
CA HIS A 182 4.00 -0.92 -14.46
C HIS A 182 3.31 -0.04 -15.49
N ILE A 183 4.10 0.44 -16.45
CA ILE A 183 3.62 1.24 -17.58
C ILE A 183 4.08 0.59 -18.89
N GLY A 184 3.31 0.83 -19.95
CA GLY A 184 3.65 0.49 -21.32
C GLY A 184 4.89 1.28 -21.76
N LYS A 185 5.94 0.55 -22.13
CA LYS A 185 7.24 1.13 -22.52
C LYS A 185 7.31 1.41 -24.01
N THR A 186 6.67 0.55 -24.81
CA THR A 186 6.76 0.56 -26.27
C THR A 186 5.46 0.11 -26.92
N GLY A 187 5.38 0.22 -28.25
CA GLY A 187 4.28 -0.32 -29.06
C GLY A 187 2.89 0.16 -28.65
N LEU A 188 1.90 -0.71 -28.85
CA LEU A 188 0.51 -0.48 -28.45
C LEU A 188 0.36 -0.25 -26.94
N GLU A 189 1.14 -0.95 -26.11
CA GLU A 189 1.10 -0.80 -24.65
C GLU A 189 1.34 0.65 -24.23
N ARG A 190 2.35 1.31 -24.81
CA ARG A 190 2.65 2.72 -24.53
C ARG A 190 1.64 3.65 -25.18
N TYR A 191 1.29 3.41 -26.44
CA TYR A 191 0.42 4.31 -27.20
C TYR A 191 -0.98 4.41 -26.58
N TYR A 192 -1.50 3.28 -26.08
CA TYR A 192 -2.81 3.19 -25.45
C TYR A 192 -2.76 3.07 -23.93
N GLU A 193 -1.67 3.52 -23.28
CA GLU A 193 -1.49 3.46 -21.82
C GLU A 193 -2.74 3.92 -21.06
N VAL A 194 -3.25 5.11 -21.40
CA VAL A 194 -4.39 5.75 -20.72
C VAL A 194 -5.66 4.90 -20.80
N LEU A 195 -5.84 4.13 -21.88
CA LEU A 195 -7.00 3.26 -22.05
C LEU A 195 -6.76 1.90 -21.39
N LEU A 196 -5.55 1.36 -21.50
CA LEU A 196 -5.19 0.02 -21.05
C LEU A 196 -4.95 -0.05 -19.54
N SER A 197 -4.41 0.99 -18.90
CA SER A 197 -3.95 0.91 -17.50
C SER A 197 -5.07 0.78 -16.47
N GLY A 198 -6.23 1.36 -16.77
CA GLY A 198 -7.31 1.50 -15.78
C GLY A 198 -6.98 2.55 -14.71
N LYS A 199 -7.74 2.55 -13.62
CA LYS A 199 -7.54 3.46 -12.49
C LYS A 199 -7.52 2.67 -11.18
N ASP A 200 -6.39 2.75 -10.49
CA ASP A 200 -6.24 2.13 -9.18
C ASP A 200 -7.29 2.65 -8.19
N GLY A 201 -7.85 1.71 -7.43
CA GLY A 201 -8.70 1.99 -6.30
C GLY A 201 -7.89 2.25 -5.04
N ARG A 202 -8.61 2.56 -3.96
CA ARG A 202 -8.04 2.68 -2.63
C ARG A 202 -9.03 2.22 -1.60
N GLU A 203 -8.52 1.60 -0.55
CA GLU A 203 -9.30 1.24 0.61
C GLU A 203 -8.58 1.65 1.88
N ILE A 204 -9.35 1.79 2.94
CA ILE A 204 -8.86 2.20 4.24
C ILE A 204 -8.89 0.95 5.12
N VAL A 205 -7.73 0.52 5.58
CA VAL A 205 -7.59 -0.65 6.45
C VAL A 205 -7.18 -0.23 7.86
N GLN A 206 -7.76 -0.88 8.86
CA GLN A 206 -7.26 -0.78 10.23
C GLN A 206 -6.08 -1.74 10.39
N VAL A 207 -5.00 -1.25 10.97
CA VAL A 207 -3.80 -2.03 11.28
C VAL A 207 -3.61 -2.17 12.78
N ASP A 208 -3.12 -3.32 13.22
CA ASP A 208 -2.66 -3.53 14.60
C ASP A 208 -1.29 -2.86 14.84
N ALA A 209 -0.81 -2.92 16.09
CA ALA A 209 0.51 -2.39 16.47
C ALA A 209 1.69 -3.07 15.73
N GLN A 210 1.46 -4.24 15.13
CA GLN A 210 2.41 -5.00 14.31
C GLN A 210 2.22 -4.73 12.80
N GLY A 211 1.29 -3.85 12.44
CA GLY A 211 0.97 -3.49 11.06
C GLY A 211 0.25 -4.58 10.27
N ARG A 212 -0.41 -5.54 10.93
CA ARG A 212 -1.31 -6.52 10.28
C ARG A 212 -2.66 -5.86 10.06
N SER A 213 -3.21 -6.04 8.85
CA SER A 213 -4.54 -5.55 8.51
C SER A 213 -5.59 -6.34 9.28
N LEU A 214 -6.30 -5.71 10.21
CA LEU A 214 -7.29 -6.37 11.05
C LEU A 214 -8.65 -6.48 10.34
N ASN A 215 -9.11 -5.43 9.63
CA ASN A 215 -10.34 -5.38 8.82
C ASN A 215 -10.45 -4.05 8.04
N LEU A 216 -11.41 -3.95 7.11
CA LEU A 216 -11.76 -2.71 6.41
C LEU A 216 -12.29 -1.66 7.39
N PHE A 217 -11.62 -0.51 7.45
CA PHE A 217 -12.04 0.61 8.29
C PHE A 217 -12.90 1.56 7.45
N ARG A 218 -14.23 1.42 7.59
CA ARG A 218 -15.28 2.19 6.88
C ARG A 218 -15.33 1.91 5.36
N LEU A 219 -16.17 0.95 4.99
CA LEU A 219 -16.52 0.63 3.59
C LEU A 219 -16.90 1.87 2.76
N GLU A 220 -17.52 2.87 3.39
CA GLU A 220 -17.97 4.12 2.76
C GLU A 220 -16.86 4.98 2.12
N LYS A 221 -15.60 4.76 2.51
CA LYS A 221 -14.44 5.50 1.95
C LYS A 221 -13.59 4.67 0.99
N MET A 222 -14.00 3.44 0.70
CA MET A 222 -13.38 2.62 -0.33
C MET A 222 -13.73 3.18 -1.71
N ILE A 223 -12.73 3.29 -2.57
CA ILE A 223 -12.90 3.54 -4.00
C ILE A 223 -12.48 2.25 -4.71
N PRO A 224 -13.39 1.51 -5.36
CA PRO A 224 -13.02 0.31 -6.10
C PRO A 224 -12.13 0.67 -7.29
N PRO A 225 -11.21 -0.22 -7.70
CA PRO A 225 -10.45 -0.03 -8.92
C PRO A 225 -11.36 -0.10 -10.15
N VAL A 226 -10.98 0.64 -11.20
CA VAL A 226 -11.62 0.58 -12.51
C VAL A 226 -10.65 -0.07 -13.48
N ASN A 227 -11.01 -1.23 -14.01
CA ASN A 227 -10.15 -1.96 -14.94
C ASN A 227 -9.96 -1.18 -16.25
N GLY A 228 -8.83 -1.41 -16.89
CA GLY A 228 -8.53 -0.88 -18.21
C GLY A 228 -9.46 -1.43 -19.28
N LEU A 229 -9.58 -0.69 -20.37
CA LEU A 229 -10.43 -1.06 -21.51
C LEU A 229 -9.74 -2.11 -22.36
N ASN A 230 -10.48 -3.17 -22.69
CA ASN A 230 -10.02 -4.15 -23.66
C ASN A 230 -9.99 -3.53 -25.06
N MET A 231 -9.01 -3.95 -25.85
CA MET A 231 -8.80 -3.46 -27.21
C MET A 231 -8.96 -4.60 -28.21
N VAL A 232 -9.72 -4.34 -29.27
CA VAL A 232 -9.84 -5.23 -30.43
C VAL A 232 -9.19 -4.53 -31.60
N LEU A 233 -8.13 -5.14 -32.15
CA LEU A 233 -7.42 -4.60 -33.30
C LEU A 233 -8.12 -4.98 -34.61
N THR A 234 -7.81 -4.25 -35.67
CA THR A 234 -8.32 -4.53 -37.02
C THR A 234 -7.53 -5.62 -37.74
N ILE A 235 -6.38 -6.02 -37.19
CA ILE A 235 -5.50 -7.08 -37.74
C ILE A 235 -5.97 -8.47 -37.36
#